data_AF-A0A2H0VXY0-F1
#
_entry.id   AF-A0A2H0VXY0-F1
#
_cell.length_a   1.000
_cell.length_b   1.000
_cell.length_c   1.000
_cell.angle_alpha   90.00
_cell.angle_beta   90.00
_cell.angle_gamma   90.00
#
_symmetry.space_group_name_H-M   'P 1'
#
loop_
_entity.id
_entity.type
_entity.pdbx_description
1 polymer ?
#
loop_
_entity_poly.entity_id
_entity_poly.type
_entity_poly.pdbx_seq_one_letter_code
_entity_poly.pdbx_strand_id
1 'polypeptide(L)'
;MSVAAETSALEARMMEPIQIEKSGSFQLSHAASTSMNVSVDNAPDASVEACMSLALSVLGSLPAEHAEALTDLTLVFDDNAKRGQAGGHLMRIRCVDISDEEFAAVMVHEMGHIVDTGLLQGSGSDEYVFSDGSKPVLKDDLSVLFYETSWISNYSFTSETDGYSFVSRYATSDPFEDFAETYVAYVLHGETFRSYAASSDEINEKYEFMKNYVFEGIEYSGIDQAQAYDERVYDVTKLPFDLDFFLNN
;
A
#
# COMPACT_ATOMS: atom_id res chain seq x y z
N MET A 1 36.69 -2.06 31.21
CA MET A 1 35.34 -1.59 31.57
C MET A 1 34.99 -0.42 30.66
N SER A 2 33.94 -0.36 29.85
CA SER A 2 33.05 -1.34 29.20
C SER A 2 32.12 -0.46 28.34
N VAL A 3 32.51 -0.15 27.11
CA VAL A 3 31.65 0.56 26.13
C VAL A 3 31.07 -0.42 25.09
N ALA A 4 31.49 -1.69 25.15
CA ALA A 4 31.02 -2.75 24.26
C ALA A 4 29.77 -3.51 24.76
N ALA A 5 29.19 -3.09 25.89
CA ALA A 5 28.04 -3.77 26.50
C ALA A 5 26.70 -3.07 26.24
N GLU A 6 26.68 -1.82 25.78
CA GLU A 6 25.44 -1.08 25.51
C GLU A 6 24.98 -1.15 24.05
N THR A 7 25.89 -1.43 23.10
CA THR A 7 25.53 -1.68 21.70
C THR A 7 24.94 -3.07 21.46
N SER A 8 25.07 -4.01 22.40
CA SER A 8 24.50 -5.36 22.29
C SER A 8 23.04 -5.47 22.74
N ALA A 9 22.44 -4.40 23.27
CA ALA A 9 21.07 -4.42 23.78
C ALA A 9 20.03 -3.85 22.81
N LEU A 10 20.45 -3.13 21.75
CA LEU A 10 19.54 -2.64 20.71
C LEU A 10 19.33 -3.63 19.56
N GLU A 11 20.29 -4.53 19.30
CA GLU A 11 20.21 -5.54 18.22
C GLU A 11 19.47 -6.83 18.63
N ALA A 12 18.78 -6.84 19.77
CA ALA A 12 18.07 -8.02 20.27
C ALA A 12 16.66 -7.72 20.82
N ARG A 13 15.95 -6.75 20.23
CA ARG A 13 14.48 -6.82 20.19
C ARG A 13 14.06 -7.72 19.04
N MET A 14 14.52 -8.96 19.05
CA MET A 14 13.77 -10.02 18.40
C MET A 14 12.42 -10.04 19.11
N MET A 15 11.35 -9.69 18.39
CA MET A 15 10.01 -9.83 18.91
C MET A 15 9.89 -11.24 19.50
N GLU A 16 9.49 -11.36 20.77
CA GLU A 16 9.13 -12.68 21.27
C GLU A 16 8.09 -13.28 20.32
N PRO A 17 8.20 -14.58 19.96
CA PRO A 17 7.31 -15.18 18.98
C PRO A 17 5.87 -14.97 19.43
N ILE A 18 5.15 -14.14 18.66
CA ILE A 18 3.75 -13.84 18.90
C ILE A 18 3.02 -15.17 18.77
N GLN A 19 2.36 -15.61 19.85
CA GLN A 19 1.47 -16.77 19.78
C GLN A 19 0.25 -16.38 18.95
N ILE A 20 0.25 -16.75 17.67
CA ILE A 20 -0.81 -16.39 16.71
C ILE A 20 -1.92 -17.45 16.79
N GLU A 21 -3.09 -17.06 17.31
CA GLU A 21 -4.31 -17.86 17.17
C GLU A 21 -4.87 -17.72 15.73
N LYS A 22 -5.56 -18.74 15.22
CA LYS A 22 -6.17 -18.75 13.85
C LYS A 22 -7.20 -17.64 13.61
N SER A 23 -7.64 -16.99 14.67
CA SER A 23 -8.42 -15.77 14.64
C SER A 23 -8.11 -15.02 15.93
N GLY A 24 -7.81 -13.73 15.86
CA GLY A 24 -7.39 -12.98 17.03
C GLY A 24 -7.36 -11.48 16.79
N SER A 25 -7.26 -10.73 17.88
CA SER A 25 -7.01 -9.29 17.82
C SER A 25 -5.53 -9.05 18.12
N PHE A 26 -4.84 -8.35 17.23
CA PHE A 26 -3.42 -8.09 17.30
C PHE A 26 -3.18 -6.60 17.51
N GLN A 27 -2.26 -6.26 18.42
CA GLN A 27 -1.80 -4.89 18.59
C GLN A 27 -0.57 -4.65 17.73
N LEU A 28 -0.59 -3.58 16.94
CA LEU A 28 0.60 -3.11 16.23
C LEU A 28 1.57 -2.52 17.26
N SER A 29 2.83 -2.95 17.23
CA SER A 29 3.84 -2.62 18.25
C SER A 29 4.17 -1.12 18.36
N HIS A 30 3.83 -0.34 17.33
CA HIS A 30 4.04 1.11 17.27
C HIS A 30 2.79 1.94 17.59
N ALA A 31 1.60 1.33 17.72
CA ALA A 31 0.33 2.01 17.95
C ALA A 31 -0.29 1.58 19.28
N ALA A 32 -0.20 2.42 20.30
CA ALA A 32 -0.62 2.09 21.67
C ALA A 32 -2.15 1.89 21.86
N SER A 33 -2.99 2.10 20.84
CA SER A 33 -4.45 1.99 20.98
C SER A 33 -5.24 1.31 19.86
N THR A 34 -4.61 0.87 18.77
CA THR A 34 -5.36 0.31 17.63
C THR A 34 -5.16 -1.19 17.54
N SER A 35 -6.26 -1.92 17.68
CA SER A 35 -6.30 -3.38 17.61
C SER A 35 -6.81 -3.80 16.24
N MET A 36 -5.99 -4.50 15.46
CA MET A 36 -6.38 -5.07 14.18
C MET A 36 -6.97 -6.46 14.39
N ASN A 37 -8.16 -6.69 13.85
CA ASN A 37 -8.74 -8.03 13.82
C ASN A 37 -8.08 -8.82 12.69
N VAL A 38 -7.50 -9.98 13.02
CA VAL A 38 -6.95 -10.88 12.01
C VAL A 38 -7.72 -12.20 12.00
N SER A 39 -8.17 -12.60 10.81
CA SER A 39 -8.80 -13.88 10.54
C SER A 39 -7.96 -14.69 9.56
N VAL A 40 -8.02 -16.02 9.68
CA VAL A 40 -7.25 -16.94 8.83
C VAL A 40 -8.18 -17.96 8.18
N ASP A 41 -8.11 -18.05 6.85
CA ASP A 41 -8.85 -19.04 6.07
C ASP A 41 -7.99 -20.30 5.83
N ASN A 42 -8.33 -21.41 6.48
CA ASN A 42 -7.87 -22.79 6.17
C ASN A 42 -6.35 -23.02 6.05
N ALA A 43 -5.55 -22.68 7.07
CA ALA A 43 -4.09 -22.77 7.03
C ALA A 43 -3.44 -23.74 8.06
N PRO A 44 -2.25 -24.30 7.75
CA PRO A 44 -1.32 -24.85 8.75
C PRO A 44 -0.68 -23.73 9.59
N ASP A 45 -0.54 -23.93 10.90
CA ASP A 45 -0.12 -22.88 11.85
C ASP A 45 1.21 -22.19 11.50
N ALA A 46 2.23 -22.94 11.07
CA ALA A 46 3.54 -22.38 10.71
C ALA A 46 3.49 -21.45 9.48
N SER A 47 2.57 -21.68 8.55
CA SER A 47 2.36 -20.81 7.39
C SER A 47 1.64 -19.52 7.77
N VAL A 48 0.80 -19.56 8.81
CA VAL A 48 0.15 -18.38 9.39
C VAL A 48 1.17 -17.47 10.03
N GLU A 49 2.08 -18.03 10.84
CA GLU A 49 3.09 -17.25 11.55
C GLU A 49 4.01 -16.49 10.58
N ALA A 50 4.51 -17.16 9.55
CA ALA A 50 5.36 -16.53 8.54
C ALA A 50 4.62 -15.40 7.79
N CYS A 51 3.40 -15.66 7.29
CA CYS A 51 2.65 -14.65 6.54
C CYS A 51 2.27 -13.45 7.42
N MET A 52 1.83 -13.70 8.65
CA MET A 52 1.52 -12.65 9.61
C MET A 52 2.76 -11.82 9.95
N SER A 53 3.90 -12.45 10.20
CA SER A 53 5.14 -11.75 10.53
C SER A 53 5.56 -10.80 9.40
N LEU A 54 5.46 -11.25 8.15
CA LEU A 54 5.74 -10.42 6.99
C LEU A 54 4.72 -9.28 6.87
N ALA A 55 3.42 -9.56 7.01
CA ALA A 55 2.36 -8.56 6.96
C ALA A 55 2.55 -7.44 8.01
N LEU A 56 2.86 -7.83 9.25
CA LEU A 56 3.14 -6.87 10.33
C LEU A 56 4.41 -6.07 10.08
N SER A 57 5.42 -6.66 9.43
CA SER A 57 6.64 -5.94 9.05
C SER A 57 6.35 -4.90 7.97
N VAL A 58 5.57 -5.25 6.94
CA VAL A 58 5.13 -4.31 5.90
C VAL A 58 4.33 -3.16 6.48
N LEU A 59 3.36 -3.42 7.36
CA LEU A 59 2.60 -2.37 8.04
C LEU A 59 3.50 -1.49 8.91
N GLY A 60 4.53 -2.07 9.53
CA GLY A 60 5.52 -1.34 10.32
C GLY A 60 6.40 -0.38 9.52
N SER A 61 6.58 -0.62 8.21
CA SER A 61 7.33 0.24 7.28
C SER A 61 6.50 1.39 6.68
N LEU A 62 5.19 1.41 6.93
CA LEU A 62 4.30 2.48 6.46
C LEU A 62 4.04 3.52 7.56
N PRO A 63 3.58 4.74 7.21
CA PRO A 63 3.16 5.71 8.21
C PRO A 63 2.12 5.10 9.16
N ALA A 64 2.28 5.36 10.47
CA ALA A 64 1.45 4.73 11.50
C ALA A 64 -0.05 4.96 11.25
N GLU A 65 -0.43 6.17 10.84
CA GLU A 65 -1.83 6.52 10.52
C GLU A 65 -2.39 5.66 9.37
N HIS A 66 -1.58 5.36 8.35
CA HIS A 66 -2.00 4.50 7.24
C HIS A 66 -2.22 3.07 7.73
N ALA A 67 -1.27 2.53 8.51
CA ALA A 67 -1.39 1.18 9.07
C ALA A 67 -2.57 1.06 10.04
N GLU A 68 -2.87 2.11 10.81
CA GLU A 68 -4.01 2.16 11.73
C GLU A 68 -5.36 2.24 11.03
N ALA A 69 -5.41 2.76 9.79
CA ALA A 69 -6.62 2.76 8.98
C ALA A 69 -7.07 1.35 8.56
N LEU A 70 -6.19 0.35 8.62
CA LEU A 70 -6.55 -1.06 8.44
C LEU A 70 -7.03 -1.66 9.76
N THR A 71 -8.33 -1.95 9.87
CA THR A 71 -8.93 -2.52 11.08
C THR A 71 -9.12 -4.03 10.99
N ASP A 72 -9.34 -4.55 9.79
CA ASP A 72 -9.66 -5.96 9.56
C ASP A 72 -8.78 -6.56 8.46
N LEU A 73 -7.93 -7.51 8.83
CA LEU A 73 -7.04 -8.23 7.92
C LEU A 73 -7.43 -9.70 7.85
N THR A 74 -7.66 -10.22 6.65
CA THR A 74 -7.90 -11.65 6.42
C THR A 74 -6.72 -12.26 5.67
N LEU A 75 -6.05 -13.23 6.28
CA LEU A 75 -4.99 -14.02 5.66
C LEU A 75 -5.61 -15.24 4.95
N VAL A 76 -5.45 -15.31 3.64
CA VAL A 76 -6.09 -16.32 2.78
C VAL A 76 -5.08 -17.35 2.29
N PHE A 77 -5.32 -18.63 2.58
CA PHE A 77 -4.44 -19.75 2.19
C PHE A 77 -5.10 -20.62 1.10
N ASP A 78 -5.56 -19.97 0.03
CA ASP A 78 -6.16 -20.59 -1.16
C ASP A 78 -5.43 -20.07 -2.41
N ASP A 79 -4.83 -20.96 -3.20
CA ASP A 79 -4.07 -20.62 -4.41
C ASP A 79 -4.95 -20.09 -5.55
N ASN A 80 -6.26 -20.32 -5.49
CA ASN A 80 -7.24 -19.79 -6.46
C ASN A 80 -7.80 -18.43 -6.04
N ALA A 81 -7.49 -17.95 -4.83
CA ALA A 81 -7.90 -16.63 -4.39
C ALA A 81 -7.18 -15.54 -5.19
N LYS A 82 -7.79 -14.34 -5.25
CA LYS A 82 -7.10 -13.13 -5.71
C LYS A 82 -5.87 -12.87 -4.84
N ARG A 83 -4.84 -12.21 -5.40
CA ARG A 83 -3.62 -11.85 -4.67
C ARG A 83 -3.94 -10.96 -3.46
N GLY A 84 -4.77 -9.94 -3.68
CA GLY A 84 -5.31 -9.08 -2.65
C GLY A 84 -6.70 -8.55 -3.03
N GLN A 85 -7.37 -7.99 -2.03
CA GLN A 85 -8.58 -7.20 -2.16
C GLN A 85 -8.75 -6.34 -0.91
N ALA A 86 -8.80 -5.02 -1.07
CA ALA A 86 -9.03 -4.08 0.01
C ALA A 86 -10.04 -2.99 -0.34
N GLY A 87 -10.52 -2.30 0.70
CA GLY A 87 -11.39 -1.15 0.61
C GLY A 87 -11.99 -0.78 1.97
N GLY A 88 -12.20 0.50 2.22
CA GLY A 88 -12.53 1.00 3.56
C GLY A 88 -11.41 0.69 4.54
N HIS A 89 -11.71 -0.13 5.53
CA HIS A 89 -10.77 -0.52 6.60
C HIS A 89 -10.48 -2.03 6.60
N LEU A 90 -10.80 -2.73 5.51
CA LEU A 90 -10.66 -4.17 5.40
C LEU A 90 -9.74 -4.57 4.25
N MET A 91 -8.85 -5.53 4.53
CA MET A 91 -7.98 -6.18 3.55
C MET A 91 -8.12 -7.69 3.61
N ARG A 92 -8.12 -8.33 2.44
CA ARG A 92 -7.90 -9.77 2.28
C ARG A 92 -6.64 -9.97 1.46
N ILE A 93 -5.69 -10.75 1.95
CA ILE A 93 -4.40 -10.97 1.28
C ILE A 93 -4.09 -12.46 1.20
N ARG A 94 -3.61 -12.92 0.03
CA ARG A 94 -3.23 -14.32 -0.19
C ARG A 94 -1.83 -14.58 0.33
N CYS A 95 -1.66 -15.64 1.11
CA CYS A 95 -0.41 -16.05 1.74
C CYS A 95 0.29 -17.24 1.07
N VAL A 96 -0.27 -17.77 -0.01
CA VAL A 96 0.22 -18.97 -0.70
C VAL A 96 0.53 -18.67 -2.17
N ASP A 97 1.53 -19.37 -2.70
CA ASP A 97 1.99 -19.24 -4.11
C ASP A 97 2.25 -17.77 -4.50
N ILE A 98 3.02 -17.09 -3.66
CA ILE A 98 3.46 -15.70 -3.81
C ILE A 98 4.83 -15.58 -3.13
N SER A 99 5.78 -14.85 -3.72
CA SER A 99 7.06 -14.58 -3.05
C SER A 99 6.88 -13.51 -1.97
N ASP A 100 7.83 -13.39 -1.05
CA ASP A 100 7.75 -12.38 0.01
C ASP A 100 7.79 -10.95 -0.56
N GLU A 101 8.56 -10.72 -1.63
CA GLU A 101 8.63 -9.42 -2.31
C GLU A 101 7.29 -9.08 -2.98
N GLU A 102 6.70 -10.02 -3.72
CA GLU A 102 5.40 -9.78 -4.34
C GLU A 102 4.30 -9.64 -3.28
N PHE A 103 4.35 -10.43 -2.21
CA PHE A 103 3.41 -10.30 -1.10
C PHE A 103 3.47 -8.90 -0.49
N ALA A 104 4.67 -8.40 -0.20
CA ALA A 104 4.85 -7.07 0.34
C ALA A 104 4.36 -5.99 -0.64
N ALA A 105 4.69 -6.11 -1.94
CA ALA A 105 4.24 -5.14 -2.94
C ALA A 105 2.72 -5.13 -3.14
N VAL A 106 2.08 -6.31 -3.18
CA VAL A 106 0.60 -6.40 -3.22
C VAL A 106 0.01 -5.83 -1.94
N MET A 107 0.57 -6.11 -0.77
CA MET A 107 0.06 -5.54 0.48
C MET A 107 0.17 -4.00 0.50
N VAL A 108 1.26 -3.43 -0.03
CA VAL A 108 1.39 -1.97 -0.21
C VAL A 108 0.33 -1.44 -1.19
N HIS A 109 0.03 -2.16 -2.28
CA HIS A 109 -1.05 -1.82 -3.21
C HIS A 109 -2.40 -1.79 -2.49
N GLU A 110 -2.73 -2.84 -1.76
CA GLU A 110 -3.97 -2.93 -1.00
C GLU A 110 -4.06 -1.86 0.10
N MET A 111 -2.94 -1.47 0.71
CA MET A 111 -2.89 -0.31 1.63
C MET A 111 -3.17 1.00 0.90
N GLY A 112 -2.80 1.12 -0.38
CA GLY A 112 -3.23 2.25 -1.22
C GLY A 112 -4.75 2.38 -1.26
N HIS A 113 -5.48 1.27 -1.44
CA HIS A 113 -6.96 1.28 -1.36
C HIS A 113 -7.49 1.61 0.04
N ILE A 114 -6.84 1.15 1.12
CA ILE A 114 -7.23 1.50 2.51
C ILE A 114 -7.06 2.99 2.77
N VAL A 115 -5.96 3.58 2.31
CA VAL A 115 -5.71 5.02 2.43
C VAL A 115 -6.74 5.79 1.62
N ASP A 116 -6.92 5.43 0.35
CA ASP A 116 -7.85 6.06 -0.56
C ASP A 116 -9.30 6.04 -0.05
N THR A 117 -9.80 4.83 0.22
CA THR A 117 -11.22 4.60 0.50
C THR A 117 -11.53 4.46 1.98
N GLY A 118 -10.56 4.70 2.87
CA GLY A 118 -10.74 4.61 4.32
C GLY A 118 -10.22 5.84 5.05
N LEU A 119 -8.98 6.26 4.78
CA LEU A 119 -8.34 7.37 5.48
C LEU A 119 -8.73 8.74 4.90
N LEU A 120 -8.74 8.87 3.57
CA LEU A 120 -8.95 10.15 2.88
C LEU A 120 -10.43 10.52 2.69
N GLN A 121 -11.34 9.67 3.19
CA GLN A 121 -12.76 9.82 2.96
C GLN A 121 -13.32 11.15 3.48
N GLY A 122 -14.17 11.76 2.64
CA GLY A 122 -14.99 12.89 3.03
C GLY A 122 -15.97 12.54 4.15
N SER A 123 -16.53 13.56 4.79
CA SER A 123 -17.54 13.41 5.86
C SER A 123 -18.87 14.09 5.53
N GLY A 124 -18.93 14.77 4.37
CA GLY A 124 -20.10 15.46 3.88
C GLY A 124 -21.22 14.54 3.39
N SER A 125 -22.20 15.14 2.72
CA SER A 125 -23.33 14.41 2.10
C SER A 125 -23.41 14.58 0.59
N ASP A 126 -22.55 15.44 0.03
CA ASP A 126 -22.58 15.74 -1.39
C ASP A 126 -21.73 14.73 -2.14
N GLU A 127 -22.38 13.94 -3.00
CA GLU A 127 -21.73 12.95 -3.84
C GLU A 127 -20.97 13.62 -5.01
N TYR A 128 -19.87 12.99 -5.42
CA TYR A 128 -19.14 13.32 -6.63
C TYR A 128 -19.39 12.29 -7.74
N VAL A 129 -18.74 12.45 -8.89
CA VAL A 129 -18.95 11.60 -10.07
C VAL A 129 -18.33 10.20 -9.93
N PHE A 130 -17.42 10.01 -8.98
CA PHE A 130 -16.75 8.74 -8.73
C PHE A 130 -17.48 7.87 -7.72
N SER A 131 -17.35 6.55 -7.84
CA SER A 131 -17.96 5.60 -6.90
C SER A 131 -17.18 4.30 -6.79
N ASP A 132 -16.90 3.83 -5.58
CA ASP A 132 -16.40 2.47 -5.35
C ASP A 132 -17.60 1.50 -5.28
N GLY A 133 -17.85 0.79 -6.38
CA GLY A 133 -19.00 -0.10 -6.53
C GLY A 133 -20.32 0.67 -6.39
N SER A 134 -21.02 0.48 -5.26
CA SER A 134 -22.26 1.19 -4.95
C SER A 134 -22.09 2.35 -3.97
N LYS A 135 -20.86 2.61 -3.50
CA LYS A 135 -20.56 3.68 -2.56
C LYS A 135 -20.10 4.92 -3.33
N PRO A 136 -20.80 6.05 -3.25
CA PRO A 136 -20.34 7.28 -3.89
C PRO A 136 -19.10 7.83 -3.17
N VAL A 137 -18.17 8.38 -3.93
CA VAL A 137 -17.11 9.24 -3.40
C VAL A 137 -17.73 10.61 -3.09
N LEU A 138 -17.38 11.20 -1.95
CA LEU A 138 -17.92 12.49 -1.52
C LEU A 138 -17.10 13.65 -2.10
N LYS A 139 -17.71 14.82 -2.26
CA LYS A 139 -17.02 16.00 -2.82
C LYS A 139 -15.88 16.54 -1.96
N ASP A 140 -15.97 16.33 -0.65
CA ASP A 140 -14.96 16.73 0.33
C ASP A 140 -13.91 15.63 0.58
N ASP A 141 -13.99 14.51 -0.15
CA ASP A 141 -12.99 13.45 -0.15
C ASP A 141 -11.70 13.94 -0.82
N LEU A 142 -10.56 13.76 -0.15
CA LEU A 142 -9.30 14.31 -0.63
C LEU A 142 -8.81 13.61 -1.89
N SER A 143 -9.18 12.35 -2.10
CA SER A 143 -8.83 11.58 -3.30
C SER A 143 -9.46 12.15 -4.57
N VAL A 144 -10.52 12.95 -4.46
CA VAL A 144 -11.10 13.66 -5.62
C VAL A 144 -10.03 14.52 -6.32
N LEU A 145 -9.16 15.20 -5.57
CA LEU A 145 -8.08 16.00 -6.17
C LEU A 145 -7.11 15.15 -6.98
N PHE A 146 -6.84 13.93 -6.54
CA PHE A 146 -5.98 12.98 -7.25
C PHE A 146 -6.69 12.45 -8.52
N TYR A 147 -7.95 12.03 -8.39
CA TYR A 147 -8.70 11.48 -9.52
C TYR A 147 -8.83 12.50 -10.65
N GLU A 148 -9.11 13.76 -10.34
CA GLU A 148 -9.29 14.83 -11.33
C GLU A 148 -8.05 15.12 -12.17
N THR A 149 -6.85 14.70 -11.74
CA THR A 149 -5.63 14.82 -12.54
C THR A 149 -5.72 14.06 -13.87
N SER A 150 -6.39 12.89 -13.90
CA SER A 150 -6.46 12.06 -15.11
C SER A 150 -7.86 11.56 -15.47
N TRP A 151 -8.84 11.73 -14.58
CA TRP A 151 -10.16 11.12 -14.70
C TRP A 151 -11.31 12.14 -14.68
N ILE A 152 -12.33 11.87 -15.49
CA ILE A 152 -13.62 12.60 -15.48
C ILE A 152 -14.73 11.74 -14.85
N SER A 153 -14.57 10.42 -14.87
CA SER A 153 -15.45 9.45 -14.20
C SER A 153 -14.68 8.15 -13.97
N ASN A 154 -15.29 7.16 -13.31
CA ASN A 154 -14.69 5.83 -13.11
C ASN A 154 -14.13 5.15 -14.37
N TYR A 155 -14.61 5.52 -15.56
CA TYR A 155 -14.35 4.78 -16.79
C TYR A 155 -13.87 5.68 -17.94
N SER A 156 -13.57 6.96 -17.67
CA SER A 156 -13.20 7.91 -18.72
C SER A 156 -12.13 8.89 -18.24
N PHE A 157 -11.10 9.04 -19.06
CA PHE A 157 -10.01 9.98 -18.84
C PHE A 157 -10.34 11.39 -19.34
N THR A 158 -9.49 12.35 -18.98
CA THR A 158 -9.45 13.65 -19.67
C THR A 158 -8.96 13.49 -21.12
N SER A 159 -9.17 14.51 -21.96
CA SER A 159 -8.69 14.46 -23.35
C SER A 159 -7.18 14.59 -23.49
N GLU A 160 -6.49 15.03 -22.44
CA GLU A 160 -5.04 15.26 -22.41
C GLU A 160 -4.27 14.04 -21.89
N THR A 161 -4.96 13.16 -21.15
CA THR A 161 -4.42 11.95 -20.56
C THR A 161 -4.09 10.88 -21.62
N ASP A 162 -2.89 10.30 -21.52
CA ASP A 162 -2.43 9.18 -22.34
C ASP A 162 -1.81 8.06 -21.48
N GLY A 163 -1.18 7.07 -22.12
CA GLY A 163 -0.59 5.93 -21.40
C GLY A 163 0.61 6.28 -20.50
N TYR A 164 1.22 7.45 -20.66
CA TYR A 164 2.34 7.93 -19.85
C TYR A 164 1.90 8.77 -18.65
N SER A 165 0.63 9.16 -18.61
CA SER A 165 -0.07 9.81 -17.47
C SER A 165 -0.31 8.89 -16.27
N PHE A 166 0.09 7.62 -16.39
CA PHE A 166 -0.03 6.60 -15.35
C PHE A 166 1.31 5.94 -15.04
N VAL A 167 1.47 5.46 -13.80
CA VAL A 167 2.67 4.74 -13.36
C VAL A 167 2.76 3.32 -13.93
N SER A 168 1.61 2.73 -14.29
CA SER A 168 1.49 1.42 -14.92
C SER A 168 0.30 1.37 -15.88
N ARG A 169 0.16 0.27 -16.63
CA ARG A 169 -1.04 0.04 -17.44
C ARG A 169 -2.24 -0.40 -16.59
N TYR A 170 -2.01 -1.01 -15.44
CA TYR A 170 -3.08 -1.41 -14.52
C TYR A 170 -3.72 -0.19 -13.86
N ALA A 171 -2.94 0.86 -13.59
CA ALA A 171 -3.44 2.16 -13.17
C ALA A 171 -4.42 2.82 -14.16
N THR A 172 -4.52 2.35 -15.42
CA THR A 172 -5.52 2.86 -16.38
C THR A 172 -6.88 2.16 -16.26
N SER A 173 -7.05 1.25 -15.30
CA SER A 173 -8.29 0.46 -15.16
C SER A 173 -9.44 1.30 -14.61
N ASP A 174 -9.21 2.01 -13.51
CA ASP A 174 -10.13 2.97 -12.90
C ASP A 174 -9.34 3.88 -11.92
N PRO A 175 -9.95 4.97 -11.39
CA PRO A 175 -9.26 5.91 -10.51
C PRO A 175 -8.74 5.30 -9.19
N PHE A 176 -9.36 4.23 -8.70
CA PHE A 176 -8.98 3.58 -7.44
C PHE A 176 -7.72 2.73 -7.66
N GLU A 177 -7.66 2.01 -8.77
CA GLU A 177 -6.45 1.28 -9.20
C GLU A 177 -5.31 2.25 -9.53
N ASP A 178 -5.60 3.41 -10.13
CA ASP A 178 -4.61 4.48 -10.36
C ASP A 178 -3.99 4.95 -9.03
N PHE A 179 -4.83 5.19 -8.02
CA PHE A 179 -4.37 5.58 -6.70
C PHE A 179 -3.50 4.49 -6.07
N ALA A 180 -3.98 3.24 -6.05
CA ALA A 180 -3.27 2.12 -5.41
C ALA A 180 -1.92 1.81 -6.09
N GLU A 181 -1.88 1.76 -7.41
CA GLU A 181 -0.62 1.61 -8.16
C GLU A 181 0.32 2.79 -7.93
N THR A 182 -0.21 4.01 -7.87
CA THR A 182 0.59 5.21 -7.60
C THR A 182 1.15 5.20 -6.17
N TYR A 183 0.39 4.72 -5.20
CA TYR A 183 0.83 4.54 -3.82
C TYR A 183 2.02 3.57 -3.73
N VAL A 184 1.96 2.43 -4.43
CA VAL A 184 3.10 1.49 -4.52
C VAL A 184 4.30 2.13 -5.19
N ALA A 185 4.08 2.84 -6.30
CA ALA A 185 5.15 3.53 -7.01
C ALA A 185 5.85 4.55 -6.10
N TYR A 186 5.10 5.25 -5.24
CA TYR A 186 5.64 6.19 -4.28
C TYR A 186 6.46 5.53 -3.16
N VAL A 187 5.96 4.44 -2.58
CA VAL A 187 6.58 3.75 -1.44
C VAL A 187 7.78 2.89 -1.86
N LEU A 188 7.60 2.03 -2.87
CA LEU A 188 8.60 1.03 -3.24
C LEU A 188 9.49 1.47 -4.40
N HIS A 189 8.98 2.34 -5.28
CA HIS A 189 9.65 2.71 -6.54
C HIS A 189 9.89 4.22 -6.66
N GLY A 190 10.18 4.88 -5.53
CA GLY A 190 10.22 6.33 -5.44
C GLY A 190 11.17 7.01 -6.45
N GLU A 191 12.33 6.41 -6.74
CA GLU A 191 13.24 6.87 -7.80
C GLU A 191 12.61 6.78 -9.19
N THR A 192 12.05 5.63 -9.56
CA THR A 192 11.36 5.45 -10.83
C THR A 192 10.17 6.41 -10.96
N PHE A 193 9.37 6.59 -9.91
CA PHE A 193 8.22 7.49 -9.92
C PHE A 193 8.65 8.95 -10.12
N ARG A 194 9.71 9.41 -9.43
CA ARG A 194 10.30 10.75 -9.66
C ARG A 194 10.82 10.91 -11.08
N SER A 195 11.43 9.87 -11.65
CA SER A 195 11.87 9.91 -13.05
C SER A 195 10.70 10.06 -14.02
N TYR A 196 9.56 9.43 -13.74
CA TYR A 196 8.35 9.60 -14.54
C TYR A 196 7.77 11.02 -14.38
N ALA A 197 7.70 11.52 -13.14
CA ALA A 197 7.23 12.87 -12.81
C ALA A 197 8.06 13.96 -13.52
N ALA A 198 9.38 13.80 -13.62
CA ALA A 198 10.24 14.73 -14.35
C ALA A 198 9.93 14.84 -15.86
N SER A 199 9.11 13.94 -16.40
CA SER A 199 8.78 13.85 -17.83
C SER A 199 7.30 14.04 -18.17
N SER A 200 6.41 14.15 -17.18
CA SER A 200 4.97 14.25 -17.36
C SER A 200 4.35 15.12 -16.27
N ASP A 201 3.65 16.18 -16.66
CA ASP A 201 3.01 17.11 -15.72
C ASP A 201 1.93 16.42 -14.89
N GLU A 202 1.09 15.56 -15.48
CA GLU A 202 0.06 14.78 -14.75
C GLU A 202 0.70 13.81 -13.73
N ILE A 203 1.77 13.11 -14.11
CA ILE A 203 2.50 12.25 -13.16
C ILE A 203 3.12 13.09 -12.04
N ASN A 204 3.65 14.27 -12.37
CA ASN A 204 4.21 15.16 -11.38
C ASN A 204 3.14 15.67 -10.39
N GLU A 205 1.93 15.98 -10.87
CA GLU A 205 0.80 16.33 -10.00
C GLU A 205 0.43 15.19 -9.06
N LYS A 206 0.38 13.94 -9.57
CA LYS A 206 0.16 12.74 -8.74
C LYS A 206 1.27 12.53 -7.71
N TYR A 207 2.53 12.75 -8.10
CA TYR A 207 3.68 12.68 -7.20
C TYR A 207 3.57 13.70 -6.08
N GLU A 208 3.29 14.95 -6.42
CA GLU A 208 3.11 16.03 -5.45
C GLU A 208 1.87 15.82 -4.58
N PHE A 209 0.81 15.18 -5.11
CA PHE A 209 -0.34 14.78 -4.30
C PHE A 209 0.07 13.78 -3.22
N MET A 210 0.71 12.67 -3.62
CA MET A 210 1.19 11.66 -2.69
C MET A 210 2.12 12.27 -1.64
N LYS A 211 3.09 13.08 -2.09
CA LYS A 211 4.03 13.75 -1.19
C LYS A 211 3.34 14.65 -0.18
N ASN A 212 2.52 15.59 -0.63
CA ASN A 212 2.06 16.68 0.23
C ASN A 212 0.81 16.35 1.02
N TYR A 213 -0.06 15.47 0.51
CA TYR A 213 -1.37 15.17 1.12
C TYR A 213 -1.45 13.78 1.72
N VAL A 214 -0.73 12.79 1.17
CA VAL A 214 -0.77 11.41 1.66
C VAL A 214 0.37 11.12 2.63
N PHE A 215 1.60 11.53 2.30
CA PHE A 215 2.79 11.20 3.08
C PHE A 215 3.39 12.39 3.86
N GLU A 216 2.72 13.54 3.88
CA GLU A 216 3.12 14.74 4.65
C GLU A 216 4.58 15.18 4.43
N GLY A 217 5.10 15.00 3.22
CA GLY A 217 6.46 15.35 2.80
C GLY A 217 7.49 14.24 3.00
N ILE A 218 7.12 13.07 3.52
CA ILE A 218 7.99 11.89 3.60
C ILE A 218 8.18 11.31 2.21
N GLU A 219 9.44 11.15 1.79
CA GLU A 219 9.81 10.60 0.48
C GLU A 219 10.63 9.32 0.66
N TYR A 220 10.36 8.33 -0.18
CA TYR A 220 11.07 7.04 -0.18
C TYR A 220 12.19 7.03 -1.22
N SER A 221 13.34 6.44 -0.86
CA SER A 221 14.53 6.30 -1.71
C SER A 221 15.40 5.13 -1.26
N GLY A 222 16.19 4.57 -2.16
CA GLY A 222 17.11 3.46 -1.92
C GLY A 222 16.46 2.07 -1.92
N ILE A 223 15.13 2.00 -2.05
CA ILE A 223 14.34 0.75 -2.10
C ILE A 223 14.30 0.19 -3.53
N ASP A 224 14.13 1.08 -4.50
CA ASP A 224 14.02 0.72 -5.91
C ASP A 224 15.36 0.18 -6.43
N GLN A 225 15.30 -0.93 -7.19
CA GLN A 225 16.46 -1.45 -7.92
C GLN A 225 16.54 -0.90 -9.36
N ALA A 226 16.11 0.34 -9.52
CA ALA A 226 15.69 0.98 -10.76
C ALA A 226 16.47 0.54 -12.02
N GLN A 227 15.69 0.17 -13.05
CA GLN A 227 16.10 0.20 -14.45
C GLN A 227 15.26 1.25 -15.18
N ALA A 228 15.86 1.95 -16.14
CA ALA A 228 15.08 2.77 -17.05
C ALA A 228 14.16 1.85 -17.89
N TYR A 229 12.85 2.02 -17.76
CA TYR A 229 11.88 1.30 -18.60
C TYR A 229 11.46 2.20 -19.76
N ASP A 230 11.71 1.72 -20.98
CA ASP A 230 11.29 2.41 -22.21
C ASP A 230 9.76 2.47 -22.35
N GLU A 231 9.04 1.55 -21.69
CA GLU A 231 7.58 1.49 -21.64
C GLU A 231 7.09 1.34 -20.20
N ARG A 232 5.89 1.85 -19.89
CA ARG A 232 5.23 1.59 -18.60
C ARG A 232 4.95 0.10 -18.45
N VAL A 233 5.32 -0.45 -17.28
CA VAL A 233 5.01 -1.82 -16.91
C VAL A 233 3.50 -2.02 -16.80
N TYR A 234 3.07 -3.27 -16.89
CA TYR A 234 1.65 -3.56 -16.71
C TYR A 234 1.20 -3.33 -15.27
N ASP A 235 1.97 -3.80 -14.28
CA ASP A 235 1.61 -3.85 -12.86
C ASP A 235 2.86 -3.51 -12.02
N VAL A 236 2.79 -2.48 -11.17
CA VAL A 236 3.96 -2.03 -10.38
C VAL A 236 4.32 -3.00 -9.26
N THR A 237 3.41 -3.87 -8.83
CA THR A 237 3.68 -4.88 -7.79
C THR A 237 4.66 -5.96 -8.26
N LYS A 238 4.95 -6.00 -9.55
CA LYS A 238 5.91 -6.93 -10.18
C LYS A 238 7.29 -6.34 -10.41
N LEU A 239 7.48 -5.05 -10.14
CA LEU A 239 8.78 -4.41 -10.26
C LEU A 239 9.72 -4.87 -9.14
N PRO A 240 11.01 -5.10 -9.44
CA PRO A 240 11.99 -5.51 -8.43
C PRO A 240 12.29 -4.36 -7.46
N PHE A 241 12.43 -4.69 -6.19
CA PHE A 241 12.87 -3.77 -5.13
C PHE A 241 13.65 -4.54 -4.06
N ASP A 242 14.35 -3.81 -3.20
CA ASP A 242 15.07 -4.38 -2.05
C ASP A 242 14.13 -4.53 -0.84
N LEU A 243 13.57 -5.73 -0.67
CA LEU A 243 12.65 -6.04 0.43
C LEU A 243 13.32 -5.87 1.80
N ASP A 244 14.56 -6.33 1.95
CA ASP A 244 15.27 -6.21 3.22
C ASP A 244 15.48 -4.73 3.58
N PHE A 245 15.85 -3.90 2.61
CA PHE A 245 15.98 -2.46 2.83
C PHE A 245 14.63 -1.80 3.17
N PHE A 246 13.54 -2.20 2.53
CA PHE A 246 12.19 -1.69 2.81
C PHE A 246 11.70 -2.05 4.22
N LEU A 247 11.92 -3.29 4.68
CA LEU A 247 11.42 -3.77 5.98
C LEU A 247 12.25 -3.25 7.17
N ASN A 248 13.42 -2.64 6.94
CA ASN A 248 14.36 -2.26 8.00
C ASN A 248 14.71 -0.76 8.05
N ASN A 249 14.06 0.10 7.26
CA ASN A 249 14.18 1.58 7.32
C ASN A 249 12.94 2.21 7.93
#